data_AF-A0A536G9U9-F1
#
_entry.id   AF-A0A536G9U9-F1
#
_cell.length_a   1.000
_cell.length_b   1.000
_cell.length_c   1.000
_cell.angle_alpha   90.00
_cell.angle_beta   90.00
_cell.angle_gamma   90.00
#
_symmetry.space_group_name_H-M   'P 1'
#
loop_
_entity.id
_entity.type
_entity.pdbx_description
1 polymer ?
#
loop_
_entity_poly.entity_id
_entity_poly.type
_entity_poly.pdbx_seq_one_letter_code
_entity_poly.pdbx_strand_id
1 'polypeptide(L)'
;MSGSTYDQLRTLYRTLLVYATVGVLILSIGIVQFAYFERPGQASGVTARIVGVYEYDPTSHKTVGPDRSEFPRSEEFAAVVDWSSLPSNLIVDARWYDTFGSMRGAVGPAHPSALTDHGVVPVEAPEGFHLVLPGRYTFVVERLQDGVPVEVLGRRFVVVDRS
;
A
#
# COMPACT_ATOMS: atom_id res chain seq x y z
N MET A 1 53.61 -2.24 -31.99
CA MET A 1 52.66 -2.63 -30.92
C MET A 1 52.33 -4.10 -31.13
N SER A 2 52.74 -4.97 -30.20
CA SER A 2 52.64 -6.43 -30.33
C SER A 2 51.17 -6.88 -30.33
N GLY A 3 50.82 -7.84 -31.20
CA GLY A 3 49.44 -8.33 -31.40
C GLY A 3 48.72 -8.75 -30.10
N SER A 4 49.47 -9.17 -29.07
CA SER A 4 48.95 -9.50 -27.75
C SER A 4 48.20 -8.35 -27.06
N THR A 5 48.68 -7.10 -27.21
CA THR A 5 48.05 -5.93 -26.59
C THR A 5 46.73 -5.57 -27.29
N TYR A 6 46.65 -5.77 -28.60
CA TYR A 6 45.45 -5.52 -29.39
C TYR A 6 44.34 -6.53 -29.07
N ASP A 7 44.68 -7.82 -28.96
CA ASP A 7 43.71 -8.87 -28.61
C ASP A 7 43.19 -8.72 -27.17
N GLN A 8 44.04 -8.29 -26.24
CA GLN A 8 43.63 -8.00 -24.86
C GLN A 8 42.67 -6.81 -24.79
N LEU A 9 42.95 -5.72 -25.52
CA LEU A 9 42.05 -4.57 -25.63
C LEU A 9 40.71 -4.94 -26.28
N ARG A 10 40.73 -5.76 -27.34
CA ARG A 10 39.53 -6.25 -28.01
C ARG A 10 38.66 -7.10 -27.08
N THR A 11 39.28 -7.95 -26.28
CA THR A 11 38.59 -8.78 -25.29
C THR A 11 37.98 -7.92 -24.20
N LEU A 12 38.73 -6.97 -23.64
CA LEU A 12 38.23 -6.03 -22.63
C LEU A 12 37.03 -5.23 -23.15
N TYR A 13 37.15 -4.68 -24.37
CA TYR A 13 36.07 -3.91 -24.99
C TYR A 13 34.80 -4.75 -25.20
N ARG A 14 34.93 -5.98 -25.71
CA ARG A 14 33.77 -6.89 -25.89
C ARG A 14 33.12 -7.25 -24.56
N THR A 15 33.92 -7.54 -23.53
CA THR A 15 33.40 -7.84 -22.20
C THR A 15 32.63 -6.65 -21.62
N LEU A 16 33.19 -5.44 -21.73
CA LEU A 16 32.53 -4.22 -21.27
C LEU A 16 31.25 -3.93 -22.06
N LEU A 17 31.25 -4.15 -23.38
CA LEU A 17 30.08 -4.02 -24.23
C LEU A 17 28.97 -5.00 -23.81
N VAL A 18 29.31 -6.26 -23.51
CA VAL A 18 28.36 -7.26 -23.03
C VAL A 18 27.75 -6.82 -21.71
N TYR A 19 28.56 -6.39 -20.74
CA TYR A 19 28.04 -5.89 -19.46
C TYR A 19 27.15 -4.66 -19.63
N ALA A 20 27.55 -3.71 -20.48
CA ALA A 20 26.74 -2.54 -20.78
C ALA A 20 25.41 -2.94 -21.43
N THR A 21 25.43 -3.90 -22.37
CA THR A 21 24.22 -4.40 -23.03
C THR A 21 23.28 -5.05 -22.04
N VAL A 22 23.79 -5.92 -21.16
CA VAL A 22 23.00 -6.57 -20.09
C VAL A 22 22.43 -5.53 -19.13
N GLY A 23 23.23 -4.55 -18.72
CA GLY A 23 22.78 -3.46 -17.84
C GLY A 23 21.64 -2.64 -18.45
N VAL A 24 21.74 -2.29 -19.74
CA VAL A 24 20.68 -1.59 -20.47
C VAL A 24 19.42 -2.45 -20.58
N LEU A 25 19.56 -3.76 -20.80
CA LEU A 25 18.44 -4.70 -20.85
C LEU A 25 17.69 -4.76 -19.51
N ILE A 26 18.43 -4.89 -18.40
CA ILE A 26 17.85 -4.89 -17.04
C ILE A 26 17.16 -3.56 -16.77
N LEU A 27 17.80 -2.44 -17.08
CA LEU A 27 17.23 -1.11 -16.89
C LEU A 27 15.93 -0.94 -17.70
N SER A 28 15.93 -1.36 -18.97
CA SER A 28 14.78 -1.25 -19.86
C SER A 28 13.61 -2.09 -19.34
N ILE A 29 13.88 -3.32 -18.89
CA ILE A 29 12.86 -4.17 -18.26
C ILE A 29 12.32 -3.49 -16.99
N GLY A 30 13.20 -2.93 -16.16
CA GLY A 30 12.81 -2.21 -14.95
C GLY A 30 11.90 -1.01 -15.26
N ILE A 31 12.22 -0.21 -16.27
CA ILE A 31 11.39 0.93 -16.70
C ILE A 31 10.03 0.46 -17.22
N VAL A 32 9.98 -0.61 -18.01
CA VAL A 32 8.71 -1.16 -18.52
C VAL A 32 7.84 -1.67 -17.37
N GLN A 33 8.41 -2.39 -16.41
CA GLN A 33 7.68 -2.85 -15.23
C GLN A 33 7.19 -1.66 -14.40
N PHE A 34 8.04 -0.68 -14.16
CA PHE A 34 7.69 0.54 -13.44
C PHE A 34 6.50 1.25 -14.11
N ALA A 35 6.55 1.49 -15.42
CA ALA A 35 5.45 2.14 -16.14
C ALA A 35 4.16 1.31 -16.15
N TYR A 36 4.26 -0.02 -16.12
CA TYR A 36 3.12 -0.92 -16.07
C TYR A 36 2.42 -0.92 -14.70
N PHE A 37 3.19 -0.92 -13.61
CA PHE A 37 2.67 -0.99 -12.24
C PHE A 37 2.38 0.39 -11.62
N GLU A 38 3.18 1.40 -11.94
CA GLU A 38 2.99 2.78 -11.51
C GLU A 38 2.39 3.60 -12.66
N ARG A 39 1.16 3.28 -13.11
CA ARG A 39 0.48 4.02 -14.19
C ARG A 39 0.41 5.51 -13.82
N PRO A 40 1.23 6.39 -14.43
CA PRO A 40 1.30 7.78 -14.00
C PRO A 40 0.08 8.55 -14.51
N GLY A 41 -0.45 9.47 -13.70
CA GLY A 41 -1.38 10.49 -14.17
C GLY A 41 -2.87 10.16 -14.09
N GLN A 42 -3.30 9.21 -13.25
CA GLN A 42 -4.73 9.02 -12.99
C GLN A 42 -5.23 9.70 -11.71
N ALA A 43 -4.67 10.86 -11.35
CA ALA A 43 -5.21 11.64 -10.24
C ALA A 43 -6.57 12.20 -10.65
N SER A 44 -7.66 11.61 -10.14
CA SER A 44 -9.02 12.09 -10.34
C SER A 44 -9.34 13.32 -9.48
N GLY A 45 -8.51 13.59 -8.47
CA GLY A 45 -8.73 14.66 -7.49
C GLY A 45 -9.83 14.32 -6.48
N VAL A 46 -10.37 13.11 -6.54
CA VAL A 46 -11.32 12.59 -5.57
C VAL A 46 -10.59 12.28 -4.27
N THR A 47 -11.19 12.67 -3.14
CA THR A 47 -10.64 12.38 -1.82
C THR A 47 -11.63 11.55 -1.02
N ALA A 48 -11.13 10.50 -0.39
CA ALA A 48 -11.93 9.68 0.52
C ALA A 48 -11.97 10.33 1.90
N ARG A 49 -13.17 10.46 2.47
CA ARG A 49 -13.33 10.95 3.83
C ARG A 49 -13.12 9.82 4.84
N ILE A 50 -11.94 9.79 5.43
CA ILE A 50 -11.65 8.98 6.61
C ILE A 50 -12.17 9.75 7.82
N VAL A 51 -13.21 9.25 8.46
CA VAL A 51 -13.88 9.92 9.58
C VAL A 51 -12.96 9.99 10.80
N GLY A 52 -12.22 8.91 11.06
CA GLY A 52 -11.26 8.80 12.15
C GLY A 52 -10.76 7.38 12.31
N VAL A 53 -9.87 7.17 13.28
CA VAL A 53 -9.48 5.84 13.76
C VAL A 53 -9.83 5.74 15.22
N TYR A 54 -10.48 4.64 15.59
CA TYR A 54 -11.07 4.45 16.91
C TYR A 54 -10.65 3.10 17.47
N GLU A 55 -10.80 2.94 18.79
CA GLU A 55 -10.71 1.63 19.41
C GLU A 55 -11.80 0.73 18.82
N TYR A 56 -11.47 -0.54 18.59
CA TYR A 56 -12.36 -1.51 17.97
C TYR A 56 -12.67 -2.63 18.94
N ASP A 57 -13.96 -2.88 19.16
CA ASP A 57 -14.42 -4.06 19.87
C ASP A 57 -14.73 -5.19 18.87
N PRO A 58 -13.91 -6.26 18.81
CA PRO A 58 -14.12 -7.36 17.88
C PRO A 58 -15.37 -8.19 18.18
N THR A 59 -15.92 -8.10 19.40
CA THR A 59 -17.13 -8.86 19.79
C THR A 59 -18.38 -8.21 19.26
N SER A 60 -18.47 -6.87 19.35
CA SER A 60 -19.62 -6.11 18.87
C SER A 60 -19.45 -5.56 17.45
N HIS A 61 -18.26 -5.70 16.86
CA HIS A 61 -17.84 -5.13 15.58
C HIS A 61 -18.06 -3.61 15.50
N LYS A 62 -17.91 -2.91 16.64
CA LYS A 62 -18.14 -1.47 16.74
C LYS A 62 -16.90 -0.73 17.19
N THR A 63 -16.85 0.54 16.80
CA THR A 63 -15.82 1.49 17.24
C THR A 63 -16.23 2.20 18.53
N VAL A 64 -15.26 2.45 19.41
CA VAL A 64 -15.46 3.06 20.72
C VAL A 64 -14.56 4.28 20.89
N GLY A 65 -15.08 5.30 21.58
CA GLY A 65 -14.28 6.47 22.00
C GLY A 65 -14.05 7.52 20.90
N PRO A 66 -13.11 8.46 21.15
CA PRO A 66 -12.77 9.53 20.21
C PRO A 66 -11.79 9.06 19.11
N ASP A 67 -11.64 9.88 18.06
CA ASP A 67 -10.59 9.69 17.04
C ASP A 67 -9.21 9.77 17.69
N ARG A 68 -8.34 8.81 17.39
CA ARG A 68 -7.00 8.65 17.95
C ARG A 68 -5.99 8.34 16.85
N SER A 69 -4.75 8.76 17.08
CA SER A 69 -3.60 8.42 16.24
C SER A 69 -2.61 7.48 16.93
N GLU A 70 -2.86 7.14 18.19
CA GLU A 70 -1.96 6.37 19.06
C GLU A 70 -2.77 5.35 19.88
N PHE A 71 -2.33 4.10 19.85
CA PHE A 71 -2.96 2.97 20.54
C PHE A 71 -1.92 2.10 21.25
N PRO A 72 -2.22 1.57 22.44
CA PRO A 72 -1.42 0.52 23.04
C PRO A 72 -1.59 -0.78 22.25
N ARG A 73 -0.58 -1.67 22.31
CA ARG A 73 -0.60 -2.98 21.62
C ARG A 73 -1.75 -3.91 22.04
N SER A 74 -2.37 -3.64 23.18
CA SER A 74 -3.50 -4.40 23.74
C SER A 74 -4.85 -3.96 23.21
N GLU A 75 -4.92 -2.80 22.55
CA GLU A 75 -6.15 -2.28 21.95
C GLU A 75 -6.15 -2.58 20.45
N GLU A 76 -7.22 -3.23 19.99
CA GLU A 76 -7.52 -3.28 18.56
C GLU A 76 -8.12 -1.94 18.13
N PHE A 77 -7.90 -1.57 16.87
CA PHE A 77 -8.39 -0.31 16.32
C PHE A 77 -8.92 -0.50 14.91
N ALA A 78 -9.81 0.39 14.50
CA ALA A 78 -10.40 0.39 13.17
C ALA A 78 -10.50 1.81 12.61
N ALA A 79 -10.25 1.93 11.31
CA ALA A 79 -10.54 3.15 10.57
C ALA A 79 -12.01 3.17 10.19
N VAL A 80 -12.64 4.34 10.26
CA VAL A 80 -14.00 4.55 9.77
C VAL A 80 -13.95 5.37 8.50
N VAL A 81 -14.54 4.85 7.43
CA VAL A 81 -14.59 5.49 6.12
C VAL A 81 -16.02 5.83 5.75
N ASP A 82 -16.23 7.07 5.31
CA ASP A 82 -17.50 7.52 4.75
C ASP A 82 -17.51 7.23 3.24
N TRP A 83 -17.99 6.04 2.87
CA TRP A 83 -18.10 5.59 1.49
C TRP A 83 -19.07 6.43 0.66
N SER A 84 -20.06 7.07 1.29
CA SER A 84 -21.06 7.88 0.60
C SER A 84 -20.48 9.17 0.00
N SER A 85 -19.31 9.60 0.50
CA SER A 85 -18.58 10.74 -0.03
C SER A 85 -17.92 10.48 -1.40
N LEU A 86 -17.80 9.21 -1.81
CA LEU A 86 -17.11 8.81 -3.02
C LEU A 86 -18.07 8.61 -4.21
N PRO A 87 -17.65 8.93 -5.45
CA PRO A 87 -18.43 8.63 -6.64
C PRO A 87 -18.68 7.13 -6.81
N SER A 88 -19.93 6.75 -7.06
CA SER A 88 -20.36 5.34 -7.09
C SER A 88 -19.80 4.54 -8.27
N ASN A 89 -19.31 5.20 -9.32
CA ASN A 89 -18.71 4.56 -10.50
C ASN A 89 -17.27 4.10 -10.28
N LEU A 90 -16.64 4.44 -9.15
CA LEU A 90 -15.29 4.02 -8.82
C LEU A 90 -15.28 2.63 -8.21
N ILE A 91 -14.19 1.88 -8.43
CA ILE A 91 -13.85 0.71 -7.62
C ILE A 91 -12.81 1.18 -6.61
N VAL A 92 -13.08 0.95 -5.33
CA VAL A 92 -12.23 1.38 -4.23
C VAL A 92 -11.92 0.24 -3.30
N ASP A 93 -10.82 0.39 -2.58
CA ASP A 93 -10.32 -0.56 -1.58
C ASP A 93 -9.76 0.24 -0.40
N ALA A 94 -9.91 -0.27 0.81
CA ALA A 94 -9.32 0.29 2.00
C ALA A 94 -8.46 -0.76 2.68
N ARG A 95 -7.23 -0.41 3.04
CA ARG A 95 -6.24 -1.36 3.56
C ARG A 95 -5.42 -0.77 4.69
N TRP A 96 -5.10 -1.63 5.65
CA TRP A 96 -4.08 -1.39 6.66
C TRP A 96 -2.76 -2.03 6.26
N TYR A 97 -1.67 -1.29 6.47
CA TYR A 97 -0.30 -1.77 6.36
C TYR A 97 0.44 -1.55 7.68
N ASP A 98 1.17 -2.56 8.15
CA ASP A 98 2.07 -2.42 9.29
C ASP A 98 3.41 -1.76 8.91
N THR A 99 4.30 -1.60 9.89
CA THR A 99 5.66 -1.07 9.71
C THR A 99 6.45 -1.79 8.62
N PHE A 100 6.20 -3.08 8.41
CA PHE A 100 6.90 -3.91 7.44
C PHE A 100 6.23 -3.88 6.06
N GLY A 101 5.14 -3.12 5.90
CA GLY A 101 4.34 -3.09 4.69
C GLY A 101 3.46 -4.32 4.50
N SER A 102 3.28 -5.14 5.54
CA SER A 102 2.38 -6.29 5.47
C SER A 102 0.94 -5.81 5.64
N MET A 103 0.02 -6.36 4.84
CA MET A 103 -1.40 -6.07 4.97
C MET A 103 -1.93 -6.62 6.30
N ARG A 104 -2.73 -5.81 7.01
CA ARG A 104 -3.30 -6.14 8.33
C ARG A 104 -4.79 -5.81 8.38
N GLY A 105 -5.54 -6.15 7.35
CA GLY A 105 -6.96 -5.84 7.24
C GLY A 105 -7.30 -5.03 6.01
N ALA A 106 -8.41 -5.39 5.38
CA ALA A 106 -8.87 -4.78 4.14
C ALA A 106 -10.40 -4.83 4.00
N VAL A 107 -10.96 -3.87 3.27
CA VAL A 107 -12.36 -3.85 2.84
C VAL A 107 -12.43 -3.45 1.37
N GLY A 108 -13.07 -4.29 0.56
CA GLY A 108 -13.09 -4.17 -0.89
C GLY A 108 -12.22 -5.26 -1.56
N PRO A 109 -11.90 -5.11 -2.85
CA PRO A 109 -12.27 -4.01 -3.74
C PRO A 109 -13.75 -4.07 -4.18
N ALA A 110 -14.47 -2.95 -4.13
CA ALA A 110 -15.86 -2.86 -4.60
C ALA A 110 -16.27 -1.41 -4.92
N HIS A 111 -17.49 -1.24 -5.46
CA HIS A 111 -18.11 0.09 -5.58
C HIS A 111 -18.48 0.65 -4.19
N PRO A 112 -18.34 1.96 -3.93
CA PRO A 112 -18.66 2.56 -2.63
C PRO A 112 -20.08 2.25 -2.10
N SER A 113 -21.05 2.11 -3.01
CA SER A 113 -22.43 1.73 -2.66
C SER A 113 -22.57 0.31 -2.11
N ALA A 114 -21.66 -0.60 -2.46
CA ALA A 114 -21.62 -1.95 -1.92
C ALA A 114 -20.86 -2.04 -0.58
N LEU A 115 -20.08 -0.99 -0.26
CA LEU A 115 -19.28 -0.91 0.97
C LEU A 115 -19.97 -0.15 2.10
N THR A 116 -21.19 0.35 1.88
CA THR A 116 -21.87 1.23 2.86
C THR A 116 -22.06 0.57 4.23
N ASP A 117 -22.32 -0.74 4.26
CA ASP A 117 -22.42 -1.53 5.51
C ASP A 117 -21.05 -1.94 6.09
N HIS A 118 -19.96 -1.68 5.36
CA HIS A 118 -18.57 -2.00 5.71
C HIS A 118 -17.75 -0.72 5.95
N GLY A 119 -18.35 0.26 6.65
CA GLY A 119 -17.71 1.53 6.99
C GLY A 119 -16.55 1.41 7.99
N VAL A 120 -16.49 0.31 8.74
CA VAL A 120 -15.48 0.05 9.76
C VAL A 120 -14.46 -0.94 9.22
N VAL A 121 -13.20 -0.52 9.12
CA VAL A 121 -12.08 -1.33 8.62
C VAL A 121 -11.11 -1.61 9.78
N PRO A 122 -11.23 -2.77 10.45
CA PRO A 122 -10.38 -3.12 11.57
C PRO A 122 -8.96 -3.48 11.13
N VAL A 123 -8.01 -3.27 12.04
CA VAL A 123 -6.69 -3.89 11.94
C VAL A 123 -6.80 -5.35 12.41
N GLU A 124 -6.24 -6.26 11.64
CA GLU A 124 -6.15 -7.68 11.97
C GLU A 124 -4.87 -7.93 12.76
N ALA A 125 -5.01 -8.53 13.94
CA ALA A 125 -3.87 -9.07 14.67
C ALA A 125 -3.30 -10.29 13.91
N PRO A 126 -1.98 -10.53 13.94
CA PRO A 126 -1.39 -11.72 13.33
C PRO A 126 -2.02 -13.00 13.87
N GLU A 127 -2.24 -14.00 13.02
CA GLU A 127 -2.80 -15.30 13.44
C GLU A 127 -2.02 -15.90 14.63
N GLY A 128 -2.74 -16.29 15.69
CA GLY A 128 -2.15 -16.84 16.92
C GLY A 128 -1.65 -15.80 17.92
N PHE A 129 -1.78 -14.49 17.64
CA PHE A 129 -1.46 -13.41 18.56
C PHE A 129 -2.68 -12.55 18.86
N HIS A 130 -2.87 -12.19 20.13
CA HIS A 130 -3.93 -11.28 20.59
C HIS A 130 -3.48 -9.82 20.69
N LEU A 131 -2.27 -9.51 20.22
CA LEU A 131 -1.66 -8.20 20.37
C LEU A 131 -1.25 -7.66 19.01
N VAL A 132 -1.57 -6.39 18.77
CA VAL A 132 -1.13 -5.67 17.58
C VAL A 132 0.38 -5.44 17.68
N LEU A 133 1.10 -5.62 16.57
CA LEU A 133 2.55 -5.41 16.55
C LEU A 133 2.87 -3.93 16.78
N PRO A 134 3.80 -3.57 17.69
CA PRO A 134 4.20 -2.18 17.86
C PRO A 134 4.81 -1.59 16.59
N GLY A 135 4.58 -0.31 16.34
CA GLY A 135 5.12 0.41 15.20
C GLY A 135 4.12 1.33 14.51
N ARG A 136 4.48 1.81 13.32
CA ARG A 136 3.64 2.72 12.55
C ARG A 136 2.78 1.93 11.56
N TYR A 137 1.47 2.12 11.66
CA TYR A 137 0.49 1.62 10.74
C TYR A 137 0.06 2.72 9.78
N THR A 138 -0.17 2.33 8.53
CA THR A 138 -0.70 3.20 7.49
C THR A 138 -2.01 2.63 7.00
N PHE A 139 -3.07 3.41 7.15
CA PHE A 139 -4.35 3.15 6.51
C PHE A 139 -4.42 3.93 5.20
N VAL A 140 -4.85 3.28 4.14
CA VAL A 140 -5.07 3.92 2.84
C VAL A 140 -6.44 3.56 2.30
N VAL A 141 -7.03 4.51 1.58
CA VAL A 141 -8.16 4.27 0.69
C VAL A 141 -7.67 4.53 -0.72
N GLU A 142 -7.82 3.55 -1.59
CA GLU A 142 -7.25 3.54 -2.93
C GLU A 142 -8.36 3.35 -3.96
N ARG A 143 -8.20 3.98 -5.12
CA ARG A 143 -8.98 3.70 -6.31
C ARG A 143 -8.25 2.64 -7.13
N LEU A 144 -9.01 1.66 -7.59
CA LEU A 144 -8.51 0.61 -8.46
C LEU A 144 -9.02 0.81 -9.88
N GLN A 145 -8.19 0.40 -10.83
CA GLN A 145 -8.58 0.21 -12.22
C GLN A 145 -7.95 -1.09 -12.72
N ASP A 146 -8.74 -1.95 -13.35
CA ASP A 146 -8.31 -3.26 -13.84
C ASP A 146 -7.65 -4.13 -12.75
N GLY A 147 -8.10 -3.98 -11.50
CA GLY A 147 -7.56 -4.72 -10.34
C GLY A 147 -6.25 -4.17 -9.77
N VAL A 148 -5.73 -3.05 -10.29
CA VAL A 148 -4.49 -2.42 -9.82
C VAL A 148 -4.79 -1.09 -9.13
N PRO A 149 -4.17 -0.79 -7.97
CA PRO A 149 -4.25 0.54 -7.37
C PRO A 149 -3.67 1.60 -8.31
N VAL A 150 -4.42 2.65 -8.58
CA VAL A 150 -4.05 3.71 -9.52
C VAL A 150 -4.03 5.10 -8.89
N GLU A 151 -4.64 5.25 -7.70
CA GLU A 151 -4.67 6.52 -6.97
C GLU A 151 -4.94 6.27 -5.49
N VAL A 152 -4.20 6.96 -4.61
CA VAL A 152 -4.51 7.00 -3.17
C VAL A 152 -5.47 8.15 -2.92
N LEU A 153 -6.72 7.83 -2.58
CA LEU A 153 -7.80 8.79 -2.31
C LEU A 153 -7.75 9.36 -0.90
N GLY A 154 -7.18 8.61 0.05
CA GLY A 154 -7.06 9.03 1.44
C GLY A 154 -5.99 8.24 2.16
N ARG A 155 -5.38 8.84 3.18
CA ARG A 155 -4.39 8.17 4.03
C ARG A 155 -4.47 8.64 5.47
N ARG A 156 -4.19 7.73 6.41
CA ARG A 156 -4.08 8.02 7.83
C ARG A 156 -2.93 7.21 8.43
N PHE A 157 -2.20 7.82 9.36
CA PHE A 157 -1.12 7.16 10.07
C PHE A 157 -1.52 6.96 11.53
N VAL A 158 -1.14 5.81 12.07
CA VAL A 158 -1.37 5.43 13.47
C VAL A 158 -0.08 4.86 14.04
N VAL A 159 0.19 5.15 15.30
CA VAL A 159 1.31 4.57 16.03
C VAL A 159 0.78 3.60 17.07
N VAL A 160 1.34 2.40 17.09
CA VAL A 160 1.09 1.40 18.12
C VAL A 160 2.28 1.37 19.05
N ASP A 161 2.03 1.71 20.31
CA ASP A 161 3.05 1.77 21.33
C ASP A 161 3.54 0.38 21.75
N ARG A 162 4.76 0.35 22.27
CA ARG A 162 5.39 -0.89 22.78
C ARG A 162 4.91 -1.26 24.19
N SER A 163 4.38 -0.28 24.92
CA SER A 163 3.98 -0.39 26.32
C SER A 163 2.80 -1.33 26.52
#